data_AF-A0A815S3Z8-F1
#
_entry.id   AF-A0A815S3Z8-F1
#
_cell.length_a   1.000
_cell.length_b   1.000
_cell.length_c   1.000
_cell.angle_alpha   90.00
_cell.angle_beta   90.00
_cell.angle_gamma   90.00
#
_symmetry.space_group_name_H-M   'P 1'
#
loop_
_entity.id
_entity.type
_entity.pdbx_description
1 polymer ?
#
loop_
_entity_poly.entity_id
_entity_poly.type
_entity_poly.pdbx_seq_one_letter_code
_entity_poly.pdbx_strand_id
1 'polypeptide(L)'
;MFSCLRFGLNTYVYAPKDDVKHRSRWRDLYSYEESIELNIVYSSEKDLNALKRKFDQLSNCGCEHWALLFDDIEHEMSSQDQTRFTSFAHAQVAVTNAIYDYLNKPNLFLFCPTQYCSRMAKSALETSP
;
A
#
# COMPACT_ATOMS: atom_id res chain seq x y z
N MET A 1 -26.54 -0.54 4.92
CA MET A 1 -26.64 -0.12 3.50
C MET A 1 -25.64 1.02 3.31
N PHE A 2 -24.55 0.79 2.57
CA PHE A 2 -23.47 1.79 2.41
C PHE A 2 -24.03 3.09 1.81
N SER A 3 -24.00 4.17 2.60
CA SER A 3 -24.62 5.47 2.30
C SER A 3 -24.15 6.08 0.97
N CYS A 4 -22.92 5.78 0.55
CA CYS A 4 -22.29 6.30 -0.68
C CYS A 4 -23.10 6.04 -1.95
N LEU A 5 -23.76 4.87 -2.06
CA LEU A 5 -24.59 4.53 -3.22
C LEU A 5 -25.81 5.44 -3.37
N ARG A 6 -26.36 5.96 -2.26
CA ARG A 6 -27.50 6.89 -2.28
C ARG A 6 -27.14 8.24 -2.88
N PHE A 7 -25.86 8.57 -2.95
CA PHE A 7 -25.34 9.82 -3.52
C PHE A 7 -24.65 9.61 -4.88
N GLY A 8 -24.88 8.46 -5.53
CA GLY A 8 -24.34 8.18 -6.87
C GLY A 8 -22.85 7.80 -6.89
N LEU A 9 -22.24 7.52 -5.74
CA LEU A 9 -20.86 7.03 -5.66
C LEU A 9 -20.83 5.50 -5.85
N ASN A 10 -19.83 5.00 -6.57
CA ASN A 10 -19.67 3.58 -6.89
C ASN A 10 -18.38 2.94 -6.33
N THR A 11 -17.48 3.75 -5.76
CA THR A 11 -16.18 3.31 -5.25
C THR A 11 -16.02 3.75 -3.80
N TYR A 12 -15.63 2.82 -2.92
CA TYR A 12 -15.32 3.08 -1.52
C TYR A 12 -13.92 2.55 -1.21
N VAL A 13 -13.01 3.43 -0.78
CA VAL A 13 -11.66 3.04 -0.36
C VAL A 13 -11.66 2.92 1.15
N TYR A 14 -11.56 1.69 1.65
CA TYR A 14 -11.42 1.42 3.08
C TYR A 14 -9.94 1.59 3.48
N ALA A 15 -9.61 2.73 4.10
CA ALA A 15 -8.25 3.04 4.56
C ALA A 15 -8.21 3.76 5.93
N PRO A 16 -8.90 3.25 6.98
CA PRO A 16 -8.86 3.87 8.30
C PRO A 16 -7.43 3.87 8.87
N LYS A 17 -6.99 5.04 9.36
CA LYS A 17 -5.65 5.24 9.95
C LYS A 17 -5.45 4.46 11.24
N ASP A 18 -6.54 4.25 11.99
CA ASP A 18 -6.54 3.57 13.30
C ASP A 18 -6.71 2.05 13.19
N ASP A 19 -6.98 1.52 12.00
CA ASP A 19 -6.99 0.07 11.78
C ASP A 19 -5.55 -0.41 11.72
N VAL A 20 -5.12 -1.04 12.81
CA VAL A 20 -3.75 -1.52 12.95
C VAL A 20 -3.40 -2.49 11.81
N LYS A 21 -4.30 -3.35 11.34
CA LYS A 21 -3.98 -4.32 10.26
C LYS A 21 -3.98 -3.68 8.89
N HIS A 22 -4.66 -2.55 8.71
CA HIS A 22 -4.50 -1.69 7.55
C HIS A 22 -3.18 -0.91 7.60
N ARG A 23 -2.90 -0.30 8.75
CA ARG A 23 -1.66 0.40 9.06
C ARG A 23 -0.71 -0.60 9.70
N SER A 24 -0.31 -0.41 10.95
CA SER A 24 0.87 -0.99 11.59
C SER A 24 0.94 -2.52 11.76
N ARG A 25 0.16 -3.34 11.10
CA ARG A 25 0.15 -4.81 11.23
C ARG A 25 -0.14 -5.47 9.90
N TRP A 26 0.25 -4.81 8.81
CA TRP A 26 -0.15 -5.22 7.48
C TRP A 26 0.22 -6.66 7.09
N ARG A 27 1.19 -7.27 7.79
CA ARG A 27 1.59 -8.67 7.58
C ARG A 27 0.72 -9.68 8.34
N ASP A 28 -0.02 -9.24 9.35
CA ASP A 28 -0.87 -10.09 10.17
C ASP A 28 -2.22 -10.31 9.51
N LEU A 29 -2.71 -11.55 9.55
CA LEU A 29 -4.07 -11.87 9.15
C LEU A 29 -5.09 -11.28 10.14
N TYR A 30 -6.29 -10.96 9.67
CA TYR A 30 -7.40 -10.53 10.54
C TYR A 30 -7.86 -11.68 11.48
N SER A 31 -7.46 -11.62 12.76
CA SER A 31 -7.97 -12.32 13.96
C SER A 31 -8.48 -11.32 15.04
N TYR A 32 -9.26 -11.79 16.03
CA TYR A 32 -10.05 -11.00 17.00
C TYR A 32 -9.25 -10.10 17.98
N GLU A 33 -7.96 -10.35 18.27
CA GLU A 33 -7.38 -9.76 19.50
C GLU A 33 -6.10 -8.90 19.42
N GLU A 34 -5.19 -8.91 18.42
CA GLU A 34 -3.87 -8.27 18.68
C GLU A 34 -3.19 -7.51 17.50
N SER A 35 -2.42 -6.44 17.87
CA SER A 35 -1.60 -5.41 17.17
C SER A 35 -0.05 -5.53 17.36
N ILE A 36 0.87 -5.21 16.40
CA ILE A 36 2.27 -4.65 16.42
C ILE A 36 2.84 -4.30 14.99
N GLU A 37 3.29 -3.04 14.81
CA GLU A 37 4.13 -2.30 13.78
C GLU A 37 4.30 -2.62 12.25
N LEU A 38 4.11 -1.56 11.41
CA LEU A 38 4.33 -1.50 9.95
C LEU A 38 5.79 -1.22 9.68
N ASN A 39 6.52 -2.15 9.07
CA ASN A 39 7.83 -1.82 8.52
C ASN A 39 8.14 -2.72 7.34
N ILE A 40 7.72 -2.37 6.11
CA ILE A 40 8.00 -3.15 4.89
C ILE A 40 9.47 -3.00 4.48
N VAL A 41 10.15 -4.13 4.24
CA VAL A 41 11.44 -4.13 3.53
C VAL A 41 11.13 -4.43 2.07
N TYR A 42 11.25 -3.41 1.22
CA TYR A 42 10.75 -3.44 -0.16
C TYR A 42 11.42 -4.53 -1.03
N SER A 43 12.68 -4.84 -0.72
CA SER A 43 13.51 -5.83 -1.38
C SER A 43 13.34 -7.24 -0.79
N SER A 44 12.60 -7.40 0.30
CA SER A 44 12.39 -8.68 0.97
C SER A 44 11.28 -9.48 0.29
N GLU A 45 11.63 -10.64 -0.28
CA GLU A 45 10.64 -11.56 -0.83
C GLU A 45 9.64 -12.05 0.23
N LYS A 46 10.09 -12.18 1.49
CA LYS A 46 9.22 -12.55 2.61
C LYS A 46 8.09 -11.53 2.78
N ASP A 47 8.41 -10.25 2.65
CA ASP A 47 7.45 -9.17 2.81
C ASP A 47 6.53 -9.06 1.61
N LEU A 48 7.10 -9.14 0.40
CA LEU A 48 6.30 -9.20 -0.82
C LEU A 48 5.30 -10.36 -0.78
N ASN A 49 5.71 -11.54 -0.29
CA ASN A 49 4.84 -12.70 -0.14
C ASN A 49 3.80 -12.52 0.96
N ALA A 50 4.13 -11.83 2.07
CA ALA A 50 3.13 -11.47 3.08
C ALA A 50 2.07 -10.54 2.49
N LEU A 51 2.48 -9.61 1.61
CA LEU A 51 1.58 -8.66 0.96
C LEU A 51 0.63 -9.41 0.03
N LYS A 52 1.16 -10.27 -0.83
CA LYS A 52 0.39 -11.16 -1.70
C LYS A 52 -0.65 -11.96 -0.93
N ARG A 53 -0.26 -12.61 0.17
CA ARG A 53 -1.19 -13.37 1.03
C ARG A 53 -2.32 -12.52 1.60
N LYS A 54 -2.05 -11.27 1.97
CA LYS A 54 -3.09 -10.34 2.43
C LYS A 54 -4.06 -9.98 1.30
N PHE A 55 -3.55 -9.73 0.10
CA PHE A 55 -4.40 -9.51 -1.07
C PHE A 55 -5.21 -10.76 -1.44
N ASP A 56 -4.64 -11.96 -1.33
CA ASP A 56 -5.37 -13.22 -1.53
C ASP A 56 -6.52 -13.38 -0.53
N GLN A 57 -6.28 -13.06 0.74
CA GLN A 57 -7.32 -13.12 1.78
C GLN A 57 -8.50 -12.22 1.41
N LEU A 58 -8.22 -10.98 1.00
CA LEU A 58 -9.25 -10.03 0.60
C LEU A 58 -9.93 -10.43 -0.71
N SER A 59 -9.19 -11.00 -1.66
CA SER A 59 -9.72 -11.52 -2.93
C SER A 59 -10.73 -12.63 -2.67
N ASN A 60 -10.41 -13.54 -1.74
CA ASN A 60 -11.29 -14.63 -1.32
C ASN A 60 -12.56 -14.14 -0.61
N CYS A 61 -12.56 -12.90 -0.11
CA CYS A 61 -13.74 -12.23 0.45
C CYS A 61 -14.53 -11.42 -0.60
N GLY A 62 -14.13 -11.46 -1.87
CA GLY A 62 -14.81 -10.76 -2.98
C GLY A 62 -14.31 -9.35 -3.27
N CYS A 63 -13.14 -8.95 -2.76
CA CYS A 63 -12.52 -7.69 -3.15
C CYS A 63 -11.92 -7.80 -4.56
N GLU A 64 -12.26 -6.88 -5.46
CA GLU A 64 -11.79 -6.86 -6.86
C GLU A 64 -10.97 -5.61 -7.21
N HIS A 65 -10.87 -4.64 -6.28
CA HIS A 65 -10.22 -3.36 -6.48
C HIS A 65 -9.24 -3.10 -5.35
N TRP A 66 -8.13 -2.45 -5.69
CA TRP A 66 -6.96 -2.45 -4.82
C TRP A 66 -6.36 -1.06 -4.68
N ALA A 67 -5.71 -0.84 -3.54
CA ALA A 67 -4.92 0.36 -3.29
C ALA A 67 -3.68 0.00 -2.49
N LEU A 68 -2.53 0.57 -2.87
CA LEU A 68 -1.33 0.61 -2.05
C LEU A 68 -1.05 2.06 -1.66
N LEU A 69 -1.01 2.31 -0.35
CA LEU A 69 -0.88 3.65 0.20
C LEU A 69 0.43 3.75 0.97
N PHE A 70 1.29 4.66 0.54
CA PHE A 70 2.59 4.93 1.15
C PHE A 70 2.60 6.29 1.86
N ASP A 71 1.44 6.81 2.25
CA ASP A 71 1.30 8.06 3.00
C ASP A 71 1.56 7.88 4.50
N ASP A 72 2.07 8.93 5.16
CA ASP A 72 2.41 8.95 6.58
C ASP A 72 3.36 7.82 7.03
N ILE A 73 4.39 7.57 6.22
CA ILE A 73 5.50 6.67 6.51
C ILE A 73 6.82 7.43 6.64
N GLU A 74 7.73 6.91 7.47
CA GLU A 74 9.09 7.43 7.57
C GLU A 74 9.82 7.22 6.23
N HIS A 75 10.62 8.21 5.83
CA HIS A 75 11.27 8.24 4.50
C HIS A 75 12.61 7.49 4.46
N GLU A 76 12.90 6.65 5.46
CA GLU A 76 14.17 5.94 5.54
C GLU A 76 14.04 4.52 4.99
N MET A 77 14.86 4.21 3.99
CA MET A 77 14.99 2.86 3.44
C MET A 77 15.93 2.03 4.30
N SER A 78 15.61 0.76 4.49
CA SER A 78 16.53 -0.20 5.12
C SER A 78 17.84 -0.30 4.33
N SER A 79 18.94 -0.68 5.00
CA SER A 79 20.23 -0.91 4.32
C SER A 79 20.12 -1.93 3.19
N GLN A 80 19.20 -2.90 3.31
CA GLN A 80 18.94 -3.88 2.26
C GLN A 80 18.33 -3.21 1.02
N ASP A 81 17.31 -2.36 1.21
CA ASP A 81 16.63 -1.65 0.13
C ASP A 81 17.56 -0.67 -0.59
N GLN A 82 18.45 -0.01 0.14
CA GLN A 82 19.43 0.94 -0.44
C GLN A 82 20.39 0.26 -1.42
N THR A 83 20.66 -1.04 -1.27
CA THR A 83 21.50 -1.78 -2.25
C THR A 83 20.74 -2.13 -3.53
N ARG A 84 19.40 -2.14 -3.47
CA ARG A 84 18.55 -2.64 -4.55
C ARG A 84 17.82 -1.55 -5.31
N PHE A 85 17.48 -0.45 -4.64
CA PHE A 85 16.69 0.64 -5.19
C PHE A 85 17.46 1.96 -5.14
N THR A 86 17.33 2.73 -6.22
CA THR A 86 17.99 4.04 -6.37
C THR A 86 17.27 5.16 -5.62
N SER A 87 15.99 4.98 -5.28
CA SER A 87 15.19 5.94 -4.52
C SER A 87 14.04 5.25 -3.80
N PHE A 88 13.42 5.95 -2.84
CA PHE A 88 12.23 5.47 -2.14
C PHE A 88 11.05 5.28 -3.10
N ALA A 89 10.89 6.19 -4.07
CA ALA A 89 9.90 6.06 -5.13
C ALA A 89 10.13 4.80 -5.98
N HIS A 90 11.39 4.50 -6.34
CA HIS A 90 11.72 3.26 -7.06
C HIS A 90 11.32 2.02 -6.24
N ALA A 91 11.62 1.98 -4.94
CA ALA A 91 11.23 0.88 -4.07
C ALA A 91 9.70 0.69 -4.02
N GLN A 92 8.94 1.77 -3.87
CA GLN A 92 7.47 1.76 -3.83
C GLN A 92 6.87 1.29 -5.16
N VAL A 93 7.37 1.80 -6.28
CA VAL A 93 6.93 1.42 -7.62
C VAL A 93 7.24 -0.05 -7.89
N ALA A 94 8.41 -0.54 -7.49
CA ALA A 94 8.78 -1.93 -7.67
C ALA A 94 7.84 -2.89 -6.95
N VAL A 95 7.54 -2.63 -5.67
CA VAL A 95 6.57 -3.44 -4.90
C VAL A 95 5.17 -3.32 -5.49
N THR A 96 4.75 -2.10 -5.85
CA THR A 96 3.42 -1.84 -6.43
C THR A 96 3.21 -2.61 -7.72
N ASN A 97 4.17 -2.54 -8.65
CA ASN A 97 4.09 -3.27 -9.92
C ASN A 97 4.09 -4.78 -9.71
N ALA A 98 4.92 -5.29 -8.78
CA ALA A 98 4.94 -6.71 -8.46
C ALA A 98 3.60 -7.23 -7.92
N ILE A 99 2.87 -6.41 -7.15
CA ILE A 99 1.52 -6.74 -6.67
C ILE A 99 0.49 -6.59 -7.78
N TYR A 100 0.56 -5.53 -8.58
CA TYR A 100 -0.33 -5.31 -9.72
C TYR A 100 -0.29 -6.49 -10.71
N ASP A 101 0.90 -6.95 -11.05
CA ASP A 101 1.09 -8.14 -11.90
C ASP A 101 0.60 -9.41 -11.21
N TYR A 102 0.86 -9.57 -9.92
CA TYR A 102 0.41 -10.73 -9.14
C TYR A 102 -1.12 -10.86 -9.09
N LEU A 103 -1.83 -9.74 -8.98
CA LEU A 103 -3.30 -9.68 -8.98
C LEU A 103 -3.90 -9.72 -10.39
N ASN A 104 -3.10 -10.15 -11.38
CA ASN A 104 -3.50 -10.28 -12.77
C ASN A 104 -4.03 -8.96 -13.37
N LYS A 105 -3.35 -7.85 -13.06
CA LYS A 105 -3.59 -6.52 -13.67
C LYS A 105 -5.06 -6.07 -13.54
N PRO A 106 -5.53 -5.84 -12.30
CA PRO A 106 -6.92 -5.51 -12.02
C PRO A 106 -7.34 -4.19 -12.67
N ASN A 107 -8.63 -4.09 -13.02
CA ASN A 107 -9.19 -2.91 -13.70
C ASN A 107 -9.04 -1.60 -12.90
N LEU A 108 -8.98 -1.69 -11.57
CA LEU A 108 -8.76 -0.54 -10.68
C LEU A 108 -7.70 -0.89 -9.64
N PHE A 109 -6.56 -0.18 -9.73
CA PHE A 109 -5.48 -0.23 -8.76
C PHE A 109 -5.00 1.19 -8.46
N LEU A 110 -5.15 1.63 -7.22
CA LEU A 110 -4.74 2.96 -6.77
C LEU A 110 -3.36 2.91 -6.11
N PHE A 111 -2.58 3.96 -6.34
CA PHE A 111 -1.28 4.17 -5.71
C PHE A 111 -1.29 5.54 -5.05
N CYS A 112 -1.07 5.60 -3.74
CA CYS A 112 -0.87 6.85 -3.02
C CYS A 112 0.62 7.00 -2.66
N PRO A 113 1.33 7.97 -3.24
CA PRO A 113 2.74 8.20 -2.93
C PRO A 113 2.90 8.77 -1.53
N THR A 114 4.11 8.68 -0.98
CA THR A 114 4.45 9.38 0.26
C THR A 114 4.34 10.90 0.13
N GLN A 115 4.67 11.45 -1.05
CA GLN A 115 4.47 12.86 -1.39
C GLN A 115 3.15 13.03 -2.15
N TYR A 116 2.04 13.07 -1.42
CA TYR A 116 0.69 13.14 -2.01
C TYR A 116 0.15 14.57 -2.19
N CYS A 117 0.92 15.60 -1.80
CA CYS A 117 0.55 16.99 -2.03
C CYS A 117 1.76 17.88 -2.34
N SER A 118 1.52 19.01 -3.01
CA SER A 118 2.57 19.95 -3.44
C SER A 118 3.42 20.51 -2.30
N ARG A 119 2.87 20.56 -1.07
CA ARG A 119 3.62 20.98 0.12
C ARG A 119 4.64 19.95 0.59
N MET A 120 4.47 18.69 0.21
CA MET A 120 5.35 17.58 0.60
C MET A 120 6.38 17.25 -0.49
N ALA A 121 6.24 17.82 -1.69
CA ALA A 121 7.26 17.70 -2.72
C ALA A 121 8.53 18.43 -2.28
N LYS A 122 9.68 17.73 -2.31
CA LYS A 122 10.99 18.31 -1.92
C LYS A 122 11.49 19.37 -2.92
N SER A 123 10.84 19.49 -4.08
CA SER A 123 11.10 20.42 -5.17
C SER A 123 9.78 20.78 -5.90
N ALA A 124 9.84 21.48 -7.03
CA ALA A 124 8.65 21.66 -7.88
C ALA A 124 8.08 20.28 -8.29
N LEU A 125 6.75 20.16 -8.41
CA LEU A 125 6.07 18.90 -8.76
C LEU A 125 6.68 18.18 -9.97
N GLU A 126 7.20 18.94 -10.93
CA GLU A 126 7.82 18.43 -12.16
C GLU A 126 9.22 17.82 -11.96
N THR A 127 9.85 18.08 -10.81
CA THR A 127 11.24 17.72 -10.51
C THR A 127 11.38 16.83 -9.28
N SER A 128 10.26 16.35 -8.73
CA SER A 128 10.30 15.46 -7.55
C SER A 128 10.66 14.03 -7.99
N PRO A 129 11.72 13.43 -7.41
CA PRO A 129 12.27 12.13 -7.83
C PRO A 129 11.50 10.90 -7.32
#